data_AF-A0A6M0CLE3-F1
#
_entry.id   AF-A0A6M0CLE3-F1
#
_cell.length_a   1.000
_cell.length_b   1.000
_cell.length_c   1.000
_cell.angle_alpha   90.00
_cell.angle_beta   90.00
_cell.angle_gamma   90.00
#
_symmetry.space_group_name_H-M   'P 1'
#
loop_
_entity.id
_entity.type
_entity.pdbx_description
1 polymer ?
#
loop_
_entity_poly.entity_id
_entity_poly.type
_entity_poly.pdbx_seq_one_letter_code
_entity_poly.pdbx_strand_id
1 'polypeptide(L)'
;MPDQPKFKLCITMAGAVSAGSYTGGVVDYLLETLDLWEKAKEKNRTLGKDHPDYDKSIPMHDVELDVISGASAGGITGTLTMLSLLDKNHQPYNENNPNGINNKFYESWVTMADNEAGDTLEKMLRNNDIKSEVRSLLNTDAIEEIADKALKVIKDRDDISFPNYISPELDLVLTTTNLRGVNFKVDFSGTNKSDNGTVITTHGGFFRYKIANGTLQSGIPSGSDELFYVVDPKSEKDIGALRDATLSTAAFPIGLKSREITIANEYIKRFPKYLFGDSEGITAEVVEGDTYTFNSIDGGLINNEPYGIGLKILRERMDEKDFDNGKYAVIMVDPFPNKDTDTSLKSGNGILDVAKGMFKSLRNQVMFNQDGILDALNLKNRTKFLIEPVRKVEQNGVWKLAKNVLASAPISGFAGFLSADLRKHDYQLGRYNCQAFLRYHFCVEKNAIASRLGVEAAPEAFKRFRFSDVPKDESGNMFFPIIPDMCVLENFSEQLDVANHGSDSKIKLLPFPSVRFDRFEKRYKKGIKKRLQKVSNGLIDNTLFSIANWLFLRGKMYKAVSNMIKKELKEGGLLK
;
A
#
# COMPACT_ATOMS: atom_id res chain seq x y z
N MET A 1 -23.11 -26.19 -7.98
CA MET A 1 -23.90 -25.11 -8.62
C MET A 1 -23.03 -24.56 -9.75
N PRO A 2 -23.58 -24.15 -10.90
CA PRO A 2 -22.77 -23.36 -11.84
C PRO A 2 -22.16 -22.18 -11.08
N ASP A 3 -20.88 -21.90 -11.27
CA ASP A 3 -20.16 -20.83 -10.56
C ASP A 3 -20.94 -19.53 -10.70
N GLN A 4 -21.55 -19.07 -9.61
CA GLN A 4 -22.16 -17.75 -9.61
C GLN A 4 -21.03 -16.73 -9.77
N PRO A 5 -21.18 -15.73 -10.65
CA PRO A 5 -20.14 -14.74 -10.87
C PRO A 5 -19.84 -13.98 -9.57
N LYS A 6 -18.60 -14.09 -9.09
CA LYS A 6 -18.12 -13.41 -7.88
C LYS A 6 -17.95 -11.92 -8.12
N PHE A 7 -18.20 -11.10 -7.11
CA PHE A 7 -17.91 -9.66 -7.16
C PHE A 7 -16.41 -9.42 -7.00
N LYS A 8 -15.74 -8.88 -8.02
CA LYS A 8 -14.27 -8.79 -8.05
C LYS A 8 -13.75 -7.56 -7.32
N LEU A 9 -12.63 -7.71 -6.62
CA LEU A 9 -12.00 -6.65 -5.86
C LEU A 9 -10.58 -6.40 -6.35
N CYS A 10 -10.23 -5.11 -6.43
CA CYS A 10 -8.86 -4.64 -6.56
C CYS A 10 -8.56 -3.69 -5.40
N ILE A 11 -7.48 -3.95 -4.66
CA ILE A 11 -6.99 -3.05 -3.62
C ILE A 11 -5.75 -2.36 -4.17
N THR A 12 -5.78 -1.04 -4.22
CA THR A 12 -4.65 -0.22 -4.64
C THR A 12 -4.20 0.66 -3.48
N MET A 13 -2.89 0.72 -3.23
CA MET A 13 -2.34 1.34 -2.03
C MET A 13 -1.24 2.34 -2.36
N ALA A 14 -1.43 3.56 -1.89
CA ALA A 14 -0.52 4.65 -2.18
C ALA A 14 0.78 4.58 -1.36
N GLY A 15 1.83 5.20 -1.88
CA GLY A 15 3.10 5.34 -1.20
C GLY A 15 3.07 6.38 -0.07
N ALA A 16 3.61 6.02 1.10
CA ALA A 16 3.48 6.84 2.31
C ALA A 16 4.61 6.71 3.35
N VAL A 17 5.77 6.16 2.97
CA VAL A 17 6.93 5.97 3.86
C VAL A 17 6.51 5.29 5.19
N SER A 18 6.65 5.95 6.35
CA SER A 18 6.32 5.35 7.66
C SER A 18 4.83 5.42 8.01
N ALA A 19 4.04 6.18 7.24
CA ALA A 19 2.58 6.13 7.30
C ALA A 19 2.00 4.85 6.67
N GLY A 20 2.85 3.94 6.17
CA GLY A 20 2.47 2.55 5.91
C GLY A 20 1.82 1.85 7.10
N SER A 21 2.06 2.32 8.32
CA SER A 21 1.31 1.91 9.51
C SER A 21 -0.20 2.12 9.39
N TYR A 22 -0.66 3.24 8.83
CA TYR A 22 -2.08 3.45 8.55
C TYR A 22 -2.60 2.44 7.53
N THR A 23 -1.90 2.27 6.40
CA THR A 23 -2.30 1.32 5.34
C THR A 23 -2.33 -0.11 5.88
N GLY A 24 -1.35 -0.51 6.69
CA GLY A 24 -1.32 -1.80 7.36
C GLY A 24 -2.51 -2.02 8.28
N GLY A 25 -2.93 -1.01 9.05
CA GLY A 25 -4.13 -1.08 9.87
C GLY A 25 -5.42 -1.20 9.04
N VAL A 26 -5.51 -0.50 7.90
CA VAL A 26 -6.66 -0.63 7.00
C VAL A 26 -6.79 -2.06 6.47
N VAL A 27 -5.70 -2.62 5.95
CA VAL A 27 -5.70 -3.97 5.37
C VAL A 27 -5.93 -5.03 6.44
N ASP A 28 -5.34 -4.88 7.62
CA ASP A 28 -5.53 -5.81 8.73
C ASP A 28 -7.02 -5.95 9.12
N TYR A 29 -7.74 -4.82 9.28
CA TYR A 29 -9.17 -4.86 9.57
C TYR A 29 -10.01 -5.42 8.41
N LEU A 30 -9.62 -5.11 7.16
CA LEU A 30 -10.31 -5.62 5.97
C LEU A 30 -10.22 -7.14 5.88
N LEU A 31 -9.02 -7.70 6.06
CA LEU A 31 -8.81 -9.16 6.05
C LEU A 31 -9.53 -9.84 7.20
N GLU A 32 -9.46 -9.28 8.41
CA GLU A 32 -10.20 -9.80 9.56
C GLU A 32 -11.71 -9.85 9.30
N THR A 33 -12.27 -8.80 8.69
CA THR A 33 -13.70 -8.75 8.37
C THR A 33 -14.08 -9.80 7.31
N LEU A 34 -13.25 -9.98 6.29
CA LEU A 34 -13.43 -11.03 5.27
C LEU A 34 -13.37 -12.43 5.89
N ASP A 35 -12.43 -12.68 6.79
CA ASP A 35 -12.30 -13.96 7.51
C ASP A 35 -13.52 -14.25 8.39
N LEU A 36 -14.00 -13.27 9.16
CA LEU A 36 -15.19 -13.43 9.98
C LEU A 36 -16.43 -13.73 9.13
N TRP A 37 -16.58 -13.04 8.01
CA TRP A 37 -17.70 -13.27 7.11
C TRP A 37 -17.62 -14.62 6.40
N GLU A 38 -16.44 -15.03 5.92
CA GLU A 38 -16.26 -16.33 5.28
C GLU A 38 -16.53 -17.49 6.27
N LYS A 39 -16.09 -17.37 7.53
CA LYS A 39 -16.43 -18.34 8.59
C LYS A 39 -17.94 -18.43 8.83
N ALA A 40 -18.64 -17.29 8.83
CA ALA A 40 -20.10 -17.27 8.98
C ALA A 40 -20.81 -17.92 7.79
N LYS A 41 -20.36 -17.65 6.56
CA LYS A 41 -20.86 -18.32 5.34
C LYS A 41 -20.62 -19.82 5.40
N GLU A 42 -19.43 -20.26 5.82
CA GLU A 42 -19.08 -21.68 5.88
C GLU A 42 -19.94 -22.46 6.87
N LYS A 43 -20.24 -21.85 8.03
CA LYS A 43 -21.23 -22.41 8.97
C LYS A 43 -22.59 -22.61 8.30
N ASN A 44 -23.09 -21.60 7.60
CA ASN A 44 -24.37 -21.69 6.87
C ASN A 44 -24.34 -22.74 5.75
N ARG A 45 -23.24 -22.84 5.00
CA ARG A 45 -23.07 -23.87 3.96
C ARG A 45 -23.09 -25.28 4.55
N THR A 46 -22.43 -25.49 5.69
CA THR A 46 -22.36 -26.77 6.40
C THR A 46 -23.73 -27.20 6.94
N LEU A 47 -24.50 -26.26 7.51
CA LEU A 47 -25.82 -26.54 8.05
C LEU A 47 -26.84 -26.83 6.94
N GLY A 48 -26.77 -26.09 5.83
CA GLY A 48 -27.78 -26.13 4.76
C GLY A 48 -28.98 -25.25 5.06
N LYS A 49 -29.65 -24.76 4.00
CA LYS A 49 -30.70 -23.72 4.08
C LYS A 49 -31.92 -24.11 4.90
N ASP A 50 -32.21 -25.41 4.99
CA ASP A 50 -33.40 -25.93 5.69
C ASP A 50 -33.14 -26.24 7.17
N HIS A 51 -31.88 -26.10 7.64
CA HIS A 51 -31.52 -26.34 9.03
C HIS A 51 -32.08 -25.24 9.94
N PRO A 52 -32.64 -25.57 11.13
CA PRO A 52 -33.21 -24.56 12.04
C PRO A 52 -32.20 -23.50 12.49
N ASP A 53 -30.92 -23.86 12.59
CA ASP A 53 -29.83 -22.96 12.97
C ASP A 53 -29.19 -22.20 11.80
N TYR A 54 -29.74 -22.30 10.58
CA TYR A 54 -29.26 -21.50 9.44
C TYR A 54 -29.53 -20.01 9.70
N ASP A 55 -28.47 -19.20 9.74
CA ASP A 55 -28.60 -17.77 9.99
C ASP A 55 -28.88 -17.01 8.69
N LYS A 56 -30.17 -16.71 8.46
CA LYS A 56 -30.64 -15.94 7.29
C LYS A 56 -30.11 -14.50 7.24
N SER A 57 -29.56 -13.99 8.34
CA SER A 57 -28.98 -12.66 8.38
C SER A 57 -27.59 -12.60 7.75
N ILE A 58 -26.92 -13.74 7.50
CA ILE A 58 -25.61 -13.78 6.85
C ILE A 58 -25.77 -13.65 5.33
N PRO A 59 -25.19 -12.61 4.69
CA PRO A 59 -25.18 -12.48 3.24
C PRO A 59 -24.35 -13.61 2.62
N MET A 60 -24.89 -14.24 1.58
CA MET A 60 -24.28 -15.39 0.93
C MET A 60 -23.70 -15.08 -0.46
N HIS A 61 -23.58 -13.79 -0.85
CA HIS A 61 -22.83 -13.42 -2.04
C HIS A 61 -21.34 -13.64 -1.82
N ASP A 62 -20.61 -13.84 -2.93
CA ASP A 62 -19.17 -14.03 -2.91
C ASP A 62 -18.44 -12.83 -3.48
N VAL A 63 -17.36 -12.45 -2.80
CA VAL A 63 -16.38 -11.48 -3.26
C VAL A 63 -15.07 -12.20 -3.51
N GLU A 64 -14.26 -11.68 -4.43
CA GLU A 64 -12.93 -12.23 -4.71
C GLU A 64 -11.91 -11.11 -4.90
N LEU A 65 -10.88 -11.09 -4.06
CA LEU A 65 -9.72 -10.23 -4.27
C LEU A 65 -8.84 -10.81 -5.38
N ASP A 66 -8.82 -10.13 -6.52
CA ASP A 66 -8.06 -10.53 -7.70
C ASP A 66 -6.74 -9.78 -7.84
N VAL A 67 -6.70 -8.51 -7.41
CA VAL A 67 -5.55 -7.64 -7.64
C VAL A 67 -5.21 -6.84 -6.40
N ILE A 68 -3.93 -6.82 -6.07
CA ILE A 68 -3.31 -5.89 -5.13
C ILE A 68 -2.28 -5.08 -5.90
N SER A 69 -2.38 -3.76 -5.91
CA SER A 69 -1.34 -2.88 -6.46
C SER A 69 -0.82 -1.91 -5.40
N GLY A 70 0.48 -1.65 -5.39
CA GLY A 70 1.06 -0.76 -4.39
C GLY A 70 2.35 -0.08 -4.82
N ALA A 71 2.55 1.12 -4.28
CA ALA A 71 3.78 1.90 -4.39
C ALA A 71 4.39 2.11 -3.01
N SER A 72 5.72 2.06 -2.87
CA SER A 72 6.39 2.36 -1.59
C SER A 72 5.81 1.55 -0.42
N ALA A 73 5.38 2.23 0.65
CA ALA A 73 4.68 1.64 1.78
C ALA A 73 3.42 0.84 1.42
N GLY A 74 2.67 1.26 0.39
CA GLY A 74 1.55 0.49 -0.15
C GLY A 74 2.02 -0.80 -0.82
N GLY A 75 3.14 -0.77 -1.54
CA GLY A 75 3.77 -1.95 -2.14
C GLY A 75 4.26 -2.94 -1.08
N ILE A 76 4.94 -2.46 -0.03
CA ILE A 76 5.32 -3.27 1.14
C ILE A 76 4.07 -3.92 1.74
N THR A 77 3.02 -3.14 1.99
CA THR A 77 1.78 -3.68 2.57
C THR A 77 1.16 -4.73 1.66
N GLY A 78 1.18 -4.54 0.33
CA GLY A 78 0.70 -5.54 -0.63
C GLY A 78 1.46 -6.86 -0.58
N THR A 79 2.80 -6.82 -0.50
CA THR A 79 3.60 -8.03 -0.29
C THR A 79 3.26 -8.70 1.04
N LEU A 80 3.13 -7.92 2.12
CA LEU A 80 2.74 -8.45 3.43
C LEU A 80 1.35 -9.09 3.39
N THR A 81 0.39 -8.51 2.66
CA THR A 81 -0.95 -9.07 2.45
C THR A 81 -0.85 -10.45 1.81
N MET A 82 -0.18 -10.55 0.66
CA MET A 82 -0.02 -11.82 -0.05
C MET A 82 0.60 -12.90 0.84
N LEU A 83 1.65 -12.58 1.60
CA LEU A 83 2.29 -13.55 2.50
C LEU A 83 1.47 -13.85 3.77
N SER A 84 0.71 -12.88 4.28
CA SER A 84 -0.17 -13.09 5.45
C SER A 84 -1.29 -14.07 5.14
N LEU A 85 -1.86 -14.02 3.94
CA LEU A 85 -2.91 -14.93 3.47
C LEU A 85 -2.43 -16.38 3.32
N LEU A 86 -1.12 -16.60 3.21
CA LEU A 86 -0.50 -17.92 3.14
C LEU A 86 -0.06 -18.43 4.52
N ASP A 87 0.13 -17.55 5.50
CA ASP A 87 0.66 -17.87 6.82
C ASP A 87 -0.47 -18.23 7.81
N LYS A 88 -0.59 -19.53 8.14
CA LYS A 88 -1.61 -20.04 9.09
C LYS A 88 -1.42 -19.50 10.51
N ASN A 89 -0.23 -18.99 10.85
CA ASN A 89 0.04 -18.40 12.15
C ASN A 89 -0.31 -16.91 12.20
N HIS A 90 -0.62 -16.29 11.06
CA HIS A 90 -1.04 -14.89 11.03
C HIS A 90 -2.27 -14.69 11.90
N GLN A 91 -2.24 -13.68 12.78
CA GLN A 91 -3.37 -13.31 13.61
C GLN A 91 -3.64 -11.81 13.44
N PRO A 92 -4.92 -11.39 13.29
CA PRO A 92 -5.25 -9.97 13.21
C PRO A 92 -4.88 -9.26 14.51
N TYR A 93 -4.61 -7.96 14.44
CA TYR A 93 -4.50 -7.13 15.63
C TYR A 93 -5.91 -6.81 16.10
N ASN A 94 -6.30 -7.23 17.30
CA ASN A 94 -7.65 -7.00 17.83
C ASN A 94 -7.63 -7.08 19.37
N GLU A 95 -8.80 -7.09 20.02
CA GLU A 95 -8.87 -7.18 21.49
C GLU A 95 -8.19 -8.43 22.05
N ASN A 96 -8.25 -9.56 21.32
CA ASN A 96 -7.64 -10.82 21.71
C ASN A 96 -6.13 -10.87 21.38
N ASN A 97 -5.64 -9.99 20.51
CA ASN A 97 -4.25 -9.84 20.15
C ASN A 97 -3.79 -8.36 20.19
N PRO A 98 -3.86 -7.68 21.35
CA PRO A 98 -3.68 -6.23 21.46
C PRO A 98 -2.22 -5.78 21.32
N ASN A 99 -1.30 -6.74 21.15
CA ASN A 99 0.13 -6.51 20.92
C ASN A 99 0.55 -6.88 19.49
N GLY A 100 -0.37 -7.35 18.64
CA GLY A 100 -0.09 -7.73 17.26
C GLY A 100 0.92 -8.86 17.13
N ILE A 101 0.87 -9.84 18.04
CA ILE A 101 1.73 -11.03 18.00
C ILE A 101 1.36 -11.85 16.76
N ASN A 102 2.37 -12.25 15.96
CA ASN A 102 2.18 -12.92 14.68
C ASN A 102 1.35 -12.12 13.67
N ASN A 103 1.20 -10.81 13.86
CA ASN A 103 0.59 -9.95 12.87
C ASN A 103 1.68 -9.33 11.99
N LYS A 104 1.80 -9.79 10.73
CA LYS A 104 2.86 -9.33 9.81
C LYS A 104 2.81 -7.81 9.59
N PHE A 105 1.63 -7.21 9.55
CA PHE A 105 1.48 -5.77 9.38
C PHE A 105 1.93 -5.00 10.62
N TYR A 106 1.46 -5.40 11.80
CA TYR A 106 1.80 -4.74 13.06
C TYR A 106 3.28 -4.89 13.40
N GLU A 107 3.85 -6.08 13.19
CA GLU A 107 5.28 -6.31 13.39
C GLU A 107 6.14 -5.47 12.44
N SER A 108 5.75 -5.38 11.17
CA SER A 108 6.53 -4.64 10.16
C SER A 108 6.35 -3.12 10.27
N TRP A 109 5.17 -2.65 10.65
CA TRP A 109 4.83 -1.23 10.62
C TRP A 109 4.75 -0.54 11.98
N VAL A 110 4.46 -1.27 13.07
CA VAL A 110 4.34 -0.68 14.41
C VAL A 110 5.56 -1.04 15.24
N THR A 111 5.84 -2.34 15.39
CA THR A 111 7.04 -2.81 16.10
C THR A 111 8.32 -2.43 15.35
N MET A 112 8.32 -2.56 14.02
CA MET A 112 9.48 -2.30 13.17
C MET A 112 10.72 -3.04 13.70
N ALA A 113 11.87 -2.36 13.74
CA ALA A 113 13.11 -2.88 14.28
C ALA A 113 13.30 -2.49 15.75
N ASP A 114 12.25 -2.13 16.49
CA ASP A 114 12.38 -1.79 17.92
C ASP A 114 12.62 -3.07 18.74
N ASN A 115 13.75 -3.14 19.45
CA ASN A 115 14.08 -4.26 20.34
C ASN A 115 14.99 -3.83 21.50
N GLU A 116 15.44 -4.78 22.32
CA GLU A 116 16.29 -4.51 23.48
C GLU A 116 17.61 -3.80 23.14
N ALA A 117 18.12 -3.96 21.91
CA ALA A 117 19.35 -3.33 21.44
C ALA A 117 19.17 -1.88 20.96
N GLY A 118 17.94 -1.37 20.91
CA GLY A 118 17.62 0.01 20.53
C GLY A 118 16.37 0.12 19.65
N ASP A 119 15.91 1.36 19.48
CA ASP A 119 14.80 1.64 18.58
C ASP A 119 15.23 1.75 17.10
N THR A 120 14.24 1.78 16.22
CA THR A 120 14.42 1.83 14.77
C THR A 120 15.25 3.05 14.35
N LEU A 121 14.99 4.24 14.91
CA LEU A 121 15.75 5.44 14.56
C LEU A 121 17.21 5.35 15.01
N GLU A 122 17.48 4.81 16.21
CA GLU A 122 18.84 4.56 16.70
C GLU A 122 19.61 3.64 15.75
N LYS A 123 18.97 2.58 15.25
CA LYS A 123 19.55 1.67 14.26
C LYS A 123 19.82 2.38 12.93
N MET A 124 18.87 3.18 12.44
CA MET A 124 19.02 3.97 11.20
C MET A 124 20.09 5.07 11.29
N LEU A 125 20.47 5.50 12.49
CA LEU A 125 21.53 6.49 12.72
C LEU A 125 22.93 5.88 12.91
N ARG A 126 23.07 4.54 12.84
CA ARG A 126 24.36 3.86 12.87
C ARG A 126 25.18 4.22 11.63
N ASN A 127 26.49 3.95 11.66
CA ASN A 127 27.46 4.36 10.62
C ASN A 127 28.25 3.20 10.02
N ASN A 128 27.88 1.96 10.37
CA ASN A 128 28.55 0.72 9.94
C ASN A 128 28.34 0.41 8.45
N ASP A 129 27.31 0.98 7.84
CA ASP A 129 27.01 0.92 6.41
C ASP A 129 27.92 1.83 5.57
N ILE A 130 28.45 2.92 6.15
CA ILE A 130 29.35 3.86 5.45
C ILE A 130 30.79 3.39 5.62
N LYS A 131 31.30 2.69 4.61
CA LYS A 131 32.72 2.31 4.49
C LYS A 131 33.50 3.35 3.68
N SER A 132 33.45 3.27 2.36
CA SER A 132 34.08 4.20 1.40
C SER A 132 33.07 5.02 0.58
N GLU A 133 31.84 4.54 0.45
CA GLU A 133 30.79 5.14 -0.39
C GLU A 133 29.55 5.44 0.46
N VAL A 134 28.91 6.58 0.18
CA VAL A 134 27.65 6.98 0.81
C VAL A 134 26.50 6.61 -0.13
N ARG A 135 25.70 5.61 0.27
CA ARG A 135 24.56 5.14 -0.54
C ARG A 135 23.22 5.74 -0.14
N SER A 136 23.13 6.34 1.04
CA SER A 136 21.89 6.91 1.59
C SER A 136 22.14 7.73 2.86
N LEU A 137 21.18 8.60 3.18
CA LEU A 137 21.23 9.45 4.38
C LEU A 137 21.06 8.65 5.67
N LEU A 138 20.18 7.64 5.67
CA LEU A 138 19.91 6.76 6.82
C LEU A 138 20.47 5.36 6.55
N ASN A 139 20.96 4.70 7.59
CA ASN A 139 21.34 3.30 7.50
C ASN A 139 20.08 2.44 7.30
N THR A 140 20.07 1.63 6.24
CA THR A 140 18.94 0.77 5.88
C THR A 140 18.97 -0.63 6.51
N ASP A 141 19.99 -1.01 7.28
CA ASP A 141 20.13 -2.32 7.93
C ASP A 141 18.88 -2.67 8.78
N ALA A 142 18.28 -1.68 9.44
CA ALA A 142 17.06 -1.87 10.22
C ALA A 142 15.86 -2.26 9.34
N ILE A 143 15.80 -1.77 8.10
CA ILE A 143 14.76 -2.12 7.13
C ILE A 143 15.04 -3.52 6.57
N GLU A 144 16.31 -3.89 6.35
CA GLU A 144 16.67 -5.26 5.98
C GLU A 144 16.21 -6.26 7.04
N GLU A 145 16.46 -5.97 8.33
CA GLU A 145 16.04 -6.81 9.47
C GLU A 145 14.52 -7.04 9.48
N ILE A 146 13.73 -5.99 9.22
CA ILE A 146 12.26 -6.09 9.14
C ILE A 146 11.86 -6.98 7.95
N ALA A 147 12.45 -6.76 6.78
CA ALA A 147 12.16 -7.54 5.58
C ALA A 147 12.52 -9.03 5.75
N ASP A 148 13.69 -9.33 6.32
CA ASP A 148 14.14 -10.69 6.61
C ASP A 148 13.24 -11.41 7.61
N LYS A 149 12.68 -10.66 8.57
CA LYS A 149 11.73 -11.21 9.53
C LYS A 149 10.38 -11.54 8.88
N ALA A 150 9.88 -10.65 8.03
CA ALA A 150 8.53 -10.73 7.48
C ALA A 150 8.43 -11.63 6.23
N LEU A 151 9.42 -11.61 5.35
CA LEU A 151 9.43 -12.30 4.06
C LEU A 151 10.27 -13.58 4.16
N LYS A 152 9.66 -14.61 4.74
CA LYS A 152 10.26 -15.93 4.90
C LYS A 152 9.57 -16.95 4.02
N VAL A 153 10.32 -17.98 3.63
CA VAL A 153 9.78 -19.16 2.96
C VAL A 153 8.73 -19.88 3.82
N ILE A 154 7.72 -20.44 3.16
CA ILE A 154 6.60 -21.15 3.77
C ILE A 154 6.86 -22.66 3.65
N LYS A 155 7.70 -23.18 4.55
CA LYS A 155 8.21 -24.58 4.50
C LYS A 155 7.17 -25.63 4.91
N ASP A 156 6.28 -25.32 5.84
CA ASP A 156 5.43 -26.30 6.53
C ASP A 156 4.04 -26.49 5.93
N ARG A 157 3.91 -26.42 4.59
CA ARG A 157 2.59 -26.45 3.93
C ARG A 157 2.60 -27.33 2.68
N ASP A 158 1.88 -28.44 2.74
CA ASP A 158 1.67 -29.30 1.57
C ASP A 158 0.69 -28.67 0.56
N ASP A 159 -0.25 -27.84 1.05
CA ASP A 159 -1.30 -27.19 0.27
C ASP A 159 -1.13 -25.66 0.22
N ILE A 160 -0.38 -25.12 -0.74
CA ILE A 160 -0.33 -23.66 -0.97
C ILE A 160 -1.64 -23.22 -1.64
N SER A 161 -2.51 -22.61 -0.84
CA SER A 161 -3.84 -22.14 -1.23
C SER A 161 -4.22 -20.88 -0.45
N PHE A 162 -4.87 -19.96 -1.14
CA PHE A 162 -5.46 -18.79 -0.50
C PHE A 162 -6.86 -19.11 0.06
N PRO A 163 -7.38 -18.30 1.01
CA PRO A 163 -8.78 -18.35 1.41
C PRO A 163 -9.76 -18.16 0.24
N ASN A 164 -10.99 -18.65 0.35
CA ASN A 164 -11.99 -18.64 -0.74
C ASN A 164 -12.37 -17.25 -1.28
N TYR A 165 -12.18 -16.20 -0.48
CA TYR A 165 -12.43 -14.81 -0.85
C TYR A 165 -11.23 -14.16 -1.58
N ILE A 166 -10.18 -14.93 -1.86
CA ILE A 166 -8.99 -14.51 -2.60
C ILE A 166 -8.89 -15.38 -3.86
N SER A 167 -8.56 -14.75 -4.97
CA SER A 167 -8.32 -15.45 -6.23
C SER A 167 -7.11 -16.40 -6.09
N PRO A 168 -7.19 -17.66 -6.55
CA PRO A 168 -6.02 -18.54 -6.59
C PRO A 168 -4.91 -17.96 -7.49
N GLU A 169 -5.27 -17.05 -8.40
CA GLU A 169 -4.34 -16.36 -9.25
C GLU A 169 -4.04 -14.91 -8.81
N LEU A 170 -4.28 -14.53 -7.55
CA LEU A 170 -4.08 -13.16 -7.04
C LEU A 170 -2.82 -12.46 -7.64
N ASP A 171 -3.03 -11.32 -8.29
CA ASP A 171 -1.94 -10.47 -8.79
C ASP A 171 -1.45 -9.52 -7.70
N LEU A 172 -0.15 -9.54 -7.42
CA LEU A 172 0.54 -8.50 -6.66
C LEU A 172 1.36 -7.63 -7.62
N VAL A 173 1.06 -6.34 -7.64
CA VAL A 173 1.77 -5.34 -8.43
C VAL A 173 2.54 -4.38 -7.54
N LEU A 174 3.84 -4.25 -7.79
CA LEU A 174 4.72 -3.32 -7.08
C LEU A 174 5.29 -2.31 -8.07
N THR A 175 4.97 -1.01 -7.92
CA THR A 175 5.54 0.01 -8.80
C THR A 175 7.01 0.26 -8.46
N THR A 176 7.78 0.62 -9.48
CA THR A 176 9.21 0.85 -9.31
C THR A 176 9.68 1.93 -10.28
N THR A 177 10.66 2.74 -9.87
CA THR A 177 11.30 3.69 -10.78
C THR A 177 12.63 3.14 -11.22
N ASN A 178 12.73 2.80 -12.50
CA ASN A 178 13.93 2.28 -13.14
C ASN A 178 14.82 3.45 -13.60
N LEU A 179 15.95 3.67 -12.92
CA LEU A 179 16.88 4.76 -13.26
C LEU A 179 17.62 4.53 -14.59
N ARG A 180 17.73 3.29 -15.04
CA ARG A 180 18.31 2.95 -16.34
C ARG A 180 17.34 3.25 -17.49
N GLY A 181 16.04 3.06 -17.25
CA GLY A 181 14.98 3.20 -18.25
C GLY A 181 14.92 2.03 -19.24
N VAL A 182 13.73 1.78 -19.78
CA VAL A 182 13.51 0.81 -20.86
C VAL A 182 13.25 1.59 -22.15
N ASN A 183 14.08 1.34 -23.16
CA ASN A 183 13.96 1.94 -24.48
C ASN A 183 12.99 1.13 -25.34
N PHE A 184 12.14 1.83 -26.08
CA PHE A 184 11.28 1.27 -27.11
C PHE A 184 11.53 1.98 -28.42
N LYS A 185 11.76 1.20 -29.47
CA LYS A 185 11.80 1.71 -30.83
C LYS A 185 10.37 1.74 -31.38
N VAL A 186 9.96 2.91 -31.86
CA VAL A 186 8.64 3.15 -32.45
C VAL A 186 8.78 3.35 -33.96
N ASP A 187 8.05 2.55 -34.72
CA ASP A 187 8.04 2.59 -36.18
C ASP A 187 7.03 3.62 -36.71
N PHE A 188 7.37 4.31 -37.79
CA PHE A 188 6.49 5.25 -38.49
C PHE A 188 6.33 4.83 -39.96
N SER A 189 5.10 4.92 -40.48
CA SER A 189 4.83 4.62 -41.89
C SER A 189 5.51 5.65 -42.81
N GLY A 190 6.23 5.19 -43.84
CA GLY A 190 6.86 6.04 -44.86
C GLY A 190 8.39 6.00 -44.90
N THR A 191 9.03 5.31 -43.95
CA THR A 191 10.48 5.06 -43.97
C THR A 191 10.75 3.64 -44.50
N ASN A 192 11.37 3.53 -45.66
CA ASN A 192 11.81 2.23 -46.20
C ASN A 192 12.86 1.61 -45.26
N LYS A 193 12.50 0.46 -44.65
CA LYS A 193 13.37 -0.48 -43.90
C LYS A 193 14.11 0.07 -42.66
N SER A 194 13.65 -0.39 -41.50
CA SER A 194 14.39 -0.79 -40.29
C SER A 194 15.35 0.14 -39.54
N ASP A 195 15.75 1.33 -40.03
CA ASP A 195 16.78 2.15 -39.33
C ASP A 195 16.34 3.53 -38.82
N ASN A 196 15.09 3.96 -39.06
CA ASN A 196 14.63 5.33 -38.70
C ASN A 196 13.52 5.39 -37.63
N GLY A 197 13.32 4.33 -36.85
CA GLY A 197 12.38 4.36 -35.72
C GLY A 197 12.85 5.34 -34.63
N THR A 198 11.91 6.05 -33.99
CA THR A 198 12.26 6.93 -32.85
C THR A 198 12.32 6.11 -31.57
N VAL A 199 13.35 6.33 -30.76
CA VAL A 199 13.46 5.70 -29.43
C VAL A 199 12.75 6.55 -28.39
N ILE A 200 11.82 5.94 -27.66
CA ILE A 200 11.21 6.51 -26.46
C ILE A 200 11.65 5.70 -25.24
N THR A 201 11.83 6.35 -24.09
CA THR A 201 12.27 5.69 -22.87
C THR A 201 11.23 5.84 -21.78
N THR A 202 10.85 4.72 -21.12
CA THR A 202 10.09 4.77 -19.87
C THR A 202 11.00 4.49 -18.68
N HIS A 203 10.86 5.31 -17.63
CA HIS A 203 11.46 5.07 -16.32
C HIS A 203 10.46 4.46 -15.33
N GLY A 204 9.17 4.48 -15.68
CA GLY A 204 8.11 3.84 -14.88
C GLY A 204 8.09 2.35 -15.16
N GLY A 205 8.21 1.55 -14.11
CA GLY A 205 8.10 0.11 -14.17
C GLY A 205 7.18 -0.42 -13.08
N PHE A 206 6.87 -1.71 -13.19
CA PHE A 206 6.26 -2.45 -12.10
C PHE A 206 6.72 -3.90 -12.17
N PHE A 207 6.71 -4.56 -11.01
CA PHE A 207 6.77 -6.01 -10.90
C PHE A 207 5.34 -6.54 -10.73
N ARG A 208 4.99 -7.61 -11.43
CA ARG A 208 3.71 -8.33 -11.27
C ARG A 208 4.01 -9.77 -10.87
N TYR A 209 3.48 -10.19 -9.72
CA TYR A 209 3.71 -11.49 -9.12
C TYR A 209 2.41 -12.25 -8.89
N LYS A 210 2.45 -13.57 -9.08
CA LYS A 210 1.47 -14.53 -8.59
C LYS A 210 2.17 -15.54 -7.67
N ILE A 211 1.42 -16.38 -6.97
CA ILE A 211 1.98 -17.45 -6.11
C ILE A 211 1.78 -18.81 -6.80
N ALA A 212 2.83 -19.65 -6.77
CA ALA A 212 2.77 -21.01 -7.27
C ALA A 212 1.76 -21.84 -6.46
N ASN A 213 0.95 -22.64 -7.16
CA ASN A 213 -0.08 -23.47 -6.56
C ASN A 213 -0.32 -24.71 -7.44
N GLY A 214 -1.42 -25.45 -7.21
CA GLY A 214 -1.74 -26.66 -7.99
C GLY A 214 -1.95 -26.43 -9.50
N THR A 215 -2.20 -25.19 -9.94
CA THR A 215 -2.41 -24.82 -11.35
C THR A 215 -1.31 -23.91 -11.91
N LEU A 216 -0.64 -23.12 -11.08
CA LEU A 216 0.41 -22.18 -11.48
C LEU A 216 1.80 -22.72 -11.15
N GLN A 217 2.60 -22.98 -12.18
CA GLN A 217 4.00 -23.35 -12.03
C GLN A 217 4.88 -22.11 -11.80
N SER A 218 5.86 -22.22 -10.90
CA SER A 218 6.84 -21.17 -10.62
C SER A 218 7.64 -20.73 -11.85
N GLY A 219 7.97 -19.44 -11.92
CA GLY A 219 8.72 -18.85 -13.03
C GLY A 219 7.88 -17.93 -13.91
N ILE A 220 8.42 -17.58 -15.08
CA ILE A 220 7.70 -16.81 -16.10
C ILE A 220 6.79 -17.78 -16.88
N PRO A 221 5.52 -17.43 -17.12
CA PRO A 221 4.59 -18.29 -17.86
C PRO A 221 5.15 -18.69 -19.24
N SER A 222 5.16 -20.01 -19.49
CA SER A 222 5.51 -20.57 -20.79
C SER A 222 4.27 -20.59 -21.70
N GLY A 223 4.39 -20.11 -22.94
CA GLY A 223 3.29 -20.15 -23.92
C GLY A 223 2.20 -19.08 -23.76
N SER A 224 2.43 -18.06 -22.92
CA SER A 224 1.59 -16.86 -22.79
C SER A 224 2.50 -15.63 -22.81
N ASP A 225 2.04 -14.53 -23.42
CA ASP A 225 2.75 -13.24 -23.38
C ASP A 225 2.39 -12.41 -22.13
N GLU A 226 1.65 -12.98 -21.19
CA GLU A 226 1.29 -12.28 -19.96
C GLU A 226 2.53 -11.92 -19.16
N LEU A 227 2.50 -10.71 -18.61
CA LEU A 227 3.62 -10.09 -17.93
C LEU A 227 3.54 -10.33 -16.42
N PHE A 228 3.90 -11.52 -15.94
CA PHE A 228 4.04 -11.78 -14.51
C PHE A 228 5.08 -12.86 -14.21
N TYR A 229 5.50 -12.91 -12.95
CA TYR A 229 6.36 -13.98 -12.42
C TYR A 229 5.62 -14.76 -11.33
N VAL A 230 5.59 -16.08 -11.41
CA VAL A 230 5.00 -16.94 -10.39
C VAL A 230 6.06 -17.29 -9.35
N VAL A 231 5.88 -16.83 -8.12
CA VAL A 231 6.77 -17.03 -6.98
C VAL A 231 6.45 -18.37 -6.34
N ASP A 232 7.44 -19.27 -6.23
CA ASP A 232 7.34 -20.41 -5.31
C ASP A 232 7.60 -19.94 -3.87
N PRO A 233 6.59 -19.96 -2.97
CA PRO A 233 6.77 -19.49 -1.61
C PRO A 233 7.66 -20.41 -0.76
N LYS A 234 8.05 -21.59 -1.27
CA LYS A 234 9.03 -22.49 -0.64
C LYS A 234 10.47 -22.22 -1.11
N SER A 235 10.65 -21.50 -2.21
CA SER A 235 11.95 -21.19 -2.80
C SER A 235 12.57 -19.97 -2.12
N GLU A 236 13.74 -20.16 -1.48
CA GLU A 236 14.52 -19.06 -0.91
C GLU A 236 14.93 -18.04 -2.00
N LYS A 237 15.16 -18.51 -3.24
CA LYS A 237 15.49 -17.65 -4.38
C LYS A 237 14.31 -16.75 -4.75
N ASP A 238 13.11 -17.31 -4.85
CA ASP A 238 11.93 -16.57 -5.31
C ASP A 238 11.45 -15.60 -4.23
N ILE A 239 11.46 -16.02 -2.96
CA ILE A 239 11.20 -15.13 -1.82
C ILE A 239 12.26 -14.04 -1.73
N GLY A 240 13.54 -14.34 -1.98
CA GLY A 240 14.61 -13.35 -2.08
C GLY A 240 14.34 -12.31 -3.18
N ALA A 241 13.90 -12.75 -4.36
CA ALA A 241 13.55 -11.84 -5.46
C ALA A 241 12.33 -10.96 -5.13
N LEU A 242 11.28 -11.54 -4.52
CA LEU A 242 10.11 -10.79 -4.05
C LEU A 242 10.49 -9.77 -2.97
N ARG A 243 11.41 -10.13 -2.07
CA ARG A 243 11.96 -9.23 -1.05
C ARG A 243 12.71 -8.06 -1.67
N ASP A 244 13.57 -8.32 -2.65
CA ASP A 244 14.33 -7.25 -3.32
C ASP A 244 13.41 -6.32 -4.11
N ALA A 245 12.39 -6.85 -4.78
CA ALA A 245 11.33 -6.05 -5.42
C ALA A 245 10.54 -5.21 -4.40
N THR A 246 10.22 -5.78 -3.23
CA THR A 246 9.51 -5.09 -2.14
C THR A 246 10.35 -3.96 -1.53
N LEU A 247 11.65 -4.17 -1.36
CA LEU A 247 12.55 -3.12 -0.88
C LEU A 247 12.82 -2.06 -1.95
N SER A 248 12.78 -2.44 -3.23
CA SER A 248 12.95 -1.56 -4.38
C SER A 248 11.80 -0.56 -4.51
N THR A 249 10.55 -1.02 -4.41
CA THR A 249 9.37 -0.13 -4.49
C THR A 249 9.36 0.93 -3.39
N ALA A 250 10.03 0.69 -2.26
CA ALA A 250 10.11 1.61 -1.11
C ALA A 250 11.48 2.29 -0.92
N ALA A 251 12.39 2.20 -1.90
CA ALA A 251 13.71 2.80 -1.82
C ALA A 251 13.66 4.33 -2.02
N PHE A 252 13.14 5.04 -1.02
CA PHE A 252 12.92 6.49 -1.06
C PHE A 252 14.21 7.23 -1.42
N PRO A 253 14.23 8.05 -2.50
CA PRO A 253 15.45 8.65 -3.02
C PRO A 253 16.20 9.46 -1.97
N ILE A 254 17.54 9.32 -1.96
CA ILE A 254 18.47 9.98 -1.02
C ILE A 254 18.35 9.48 0.43
N GLY A 255 17.13 9.34 0.94
CA GLY A 255 16.85 8.90 2.31
C GLY A 255 17.24 7.46 2.56
N LEU A 256 16.90 6.57 1.62
CA LEU A 256 17.14 5.13 1.67
C LEU A 256 18.00 4.69 0.48
N LYS A 257 18.69 3.55 0.65
CA LYS A 257 19.58 2.98 -0.36
C LYS A 257 18.77 2.49 -1.58
N SER A 258 19.19 2.88 -2.78
CA SER A 258 18.64 2.34 -4.04
C SER A 258 18.98 0.85 -4.21
N ARG A 259 18.18 0.13 -5.00
CA ARG A 259 18.30 -1.32 -5.18
C ARG A 259 18.74 -1.65 -6.58
N GLU A 260 19.83 -2.39 -6.71
CA GLU A 260 20.14 -3.04 -7.98
C GLU A 260 19.24 -4.26 -8.11
N ILE A 261 18.45 -4.31 -9.19
CA ILE A 261 17.49 -5.37 -9.47
C ILE A 261 17.86 -6.00 -10.81
N THR A 262 17.78 -7.32 -10.87
CA THR A 262 17.97 -8.11 -12.09
C THR A 262 16.69 -8.89 -12.38
N ILE A 263 16.14 -8.70 -13.58
CA ILE A 263 14.97 -9.44 -14.09
C ILE A 263 15.33 -10.13 -15.41
N ALA A 264 14.54 -11.13 -15.81
CA ALA A 264 14.72 -11.75 -17.12
C ALA A 264 14.38 -10.77 -18.24
N ASN A 265 15.14 -10.80 -19.33
CA ASN A 265 14.86 -10.01 -20.54
C ASN A 265 13.46 -10.33 -21.12
N GLU A 266 12.97 -11.54 -20.91
CA GLU A 266 11.61 -11.95 -21.28
C GLU A 266 10.53 -11.06 -20.68
N TYR A 267 10.72 -10.59 -19.43
CA TYR A 267 9.80 -9.63 -18.80
C TYR A 267 9.78 -8.29 -19.57
N ILE A 268 10.95 -7.82 -20.02
CA ILE A 268 11.06 -6.58 -20.80
C ILE A 268 10.40 -6.73 -22.18
N LYS A 269 10.55 -7.89 -22.83
CA LYS A 269 9.93 -8.16 -24.15
C LYS A 269 8.41 -8.13 -24.11
N ARG A 270 7.79 -8.48 -22.98
CA ARG A 270 6.33 -8.48 -22.78
C ARG A 270 5.77 -7.10 -22.37
N PHE A 271 6.64 -6.18 -21.98
CA PHE A 271 6.26 -4.84 -21.51
C PHE A 271 5.55 -3.96 -22.56
N PRO A 272 5.91 -3.97 -23.87
CA PRO A 272 5.19 -3.21 -24.90
C PRO A 272 3.71 -3.58 -24.99
N LYS A 273 3.40 -4.88 -25.09
CA LYS A 273 2.02 -5.38 -25.14
C LYS A 273 1.21 -4.89 -23.95
N TYR A 274 1.82 -4.92 -22.76
CA TYR A 274 1.19 -4.35 -21.58
C TYR A 274 0.95 -2.85 -21.75
N LEU A 275 1.95 -2.03 -22.09
CA LEU A 275 1.78 -0.56 -22.15
C LEU A 275 0.80 -0.11 -23.24
N PHE A 276 0.90 -0.67 -24.45
CA PHE A 276 0.23 -0.15 -25.63
C PHE A 276 -0.99 -0.98 -26.07
N GLY A 277 -1.25 -2.12 -25.42
CA GLY A 277 -2.33 -3.04 -25.79
C GLY A 277 -2.00 -3.91 -27.00
N ASP A 278 -0.97 -3.55 -27.77
CA ASP A 278 -0.41 -4.27 -28.91
C ASP A 278 1.12 -4.09 -28.93
N SER A 279 1.81 -4.98 -29.63
CA SER A 279 3.25 -4.92 -29.92
C SER A 279 3.56 -4.49 -31.35
N GLU A 280 2.56 -4.35 -32.23
CA GLU A 280 2.80 -3.90 -33.60
C GLU A 280 3.40 -2.49 -33.66
N GLY A 281 4.53 -2.35 -34.36
CA GLY A 281 5.22 -1.07 -34.55
C GLY A 281 5.97 -0.55 -33.32
N ILE A 282 6.06 -1.33 -32.23
CA ILE A 282 6.83 -0.96 -31.04
C ILE A 282 7.63 -2.13 -30.46
N THR A 283 8.96 -2.00 -30.45
CA THR A 283 9.86 -3.05 -29.97
C THR A 283 10.67 -2.57 -28.78
N ALA A 284 10.67 -3.33 -27.68
CA ALA A 284 11.54 -3.08 -26.55
C ALA A 284 13.01 -3.42 -26.91
N GLU A 285 13.92 -2.50 -26.67
CA GLU A 285 15.35 -2.77 -26.81
C GLU A 285 15.83 -3.58 -25.60
N VAL A 286 16.14 -4.85 -25.83
CA VAL A 286 16.77 -5.73 -24.84
C VAL A 286 18.27 -5.76 -25.07
N VAL A 287 19.02 -5.80 -23.97
CA VAL A 287 20.49 -5.86 -24.01
C VAL A 287 20.92 -7.30 -24.25
N GLU A 288 22.06 -7.52 -24.92
CA GLU A 288 22.63 -8.85 -25.13
C GLU A 288 22.72 -9.65 -23.82
N GLY A 289 22.22 -10.89 -23.86
CA GLY A 289 22.09 -11.79 -22.70
C GLY A 289 20.63 -12.12 -22.34
N ASP A 290 20.45 -12.77 -21.19
CA ASP A 290 19.13 -13.26 -20.74
C ASP A 290 18.49 -12.38 -19.65
N THR A 291 19.21 -11.38 -19.14
CA THR A 291 18.77 -10.58 -18.00
C THR A 291 18.98 -9.08 -18.22
N TYR A 292 18.12 -8.31 -17.55
CA TYR A 292 18.14 -6.86 -17.51
C TYR A 292 18.38 -6.41 -16.06
N THR A 293 19.55 -5.81 -15.82
CA THR A 293 19.91 -5.23 -14.52
C THR A 293 19.72 -3.71 -14.54
N PHE A 294 19.15 -3.16 -13.48
CA PHE A 294 18.95 -1.73 -13.31
C PHE A 294 19.00 -1.30 -11.85
N ASN A 295 19.38 -0.04 -11.63
CA ASN A 295 19.25 0.58 -10.32
C ASN A 295 17.83 1.14 -10.17
N SER A 296 17.22 0.83 -9.03
CA SER A 296 15.82 1.05 -8.77
C SER A 296 15.62 1.87 -7.50
N ILE A 297 14.67 2.78 -7.57
CA ILE A 297 14.22 3.62 -6.46
C ILE A 297 12.70 3.54 -6.32
N ASP A 298 12.19 4.18 -5.27
CA ASP A 298 10.78 4.20 -4.91
C ASP A 298 9.84 4.42 -6.12
N GLY A 299 8.84 3.56 -6.26
CA GLY A 299 7.85 3.63 -7.33
C GLY A 299 6.98 4.88 -7.26
N GLY A 300 6.78 5.43 -6.07
CA GLY A 300 5.99 6.63 -5.80
C GLY A 300 6.57 7.94 -6.32
N LEU A 301 7.79 7.90 -6.86
CA LEU A 301 8.34 9.02 -7.63
C LEU A 301 7.57 9.22 -8.95
N ILE A 302 7.25 8.14 -9.65
CA ILE A 302 6.56 8.15 -10.94
C ILE A 302 5.08 7.80 -10.74
N ASN A 303 4.79 6.68 -10.07
CA ASN A 303 3.44 6.22 -9.83
C ASN A 303 3.22 5.89 -8.35
N ASN A 304 2.75 6.90 -7.61
CA ASN A 304 2.43 6.78 -6.18
C ASN A 304 1.07 6.14 -5.90
N GLU A 305 0.16 6.15 -6.87
CA GLU A 305 -1.24 5.73 -6.73
C GLU A 305 -1.56 4.76 -7.87
N PRO A 306 -1.13 3.48 -7.78
CA PRO A 306 -1.17 2.54 -8.90
C PRO A 306 -2.57 1.97 -9.20
N TYR A 307 -3.61 2.81 -9.13
CA TYR A 307 -5.00 2.42 -9.36
C TYR A 307 -5.23 2.05 -10.83
N GLY A 308 -4.61 2.78 -11.76
CA GLY A 308 -4.73 2.54 -13.20
C GLY A 308 -4.25 1.16 -13.61
N ILE A 309 -3.06 0.79 -13.11
CA ILE A 309 -2.47 -0.53 -13.32
C ILE A 309 -3.36 -1.61 -12.71
N GLY A 310 -3.82 -1.40 -11.46
CA GLY A 310 -4.68 -2.35 -10.77
C GLY A 310 -6.02 -2.58 -11.49
N LEU A 311 -6.65 -1.51 -11.97
CA LEU A 311 -7.92 -1.59 -12.71
C LEU A 311 -7.75 -2.24 -14.08
N LYS A 312 -6.65 -1.95 -14.78
CA LYS A 312 -6.33 -2.58 -16.07
C LYS A 312 -6.22 -4.09 -15.93
N ILE A 313 -5.46 -4.57 -14.94
CA ILE A 313 -5.30 -6.00 -14.66
C ILE A 313 -6.61 -6.64 -14.20
N LEU A 314 -7.40 -5.93 -13.39
CA LEU A 314 -8.72 -6.42 -12.99
C LEU A 314 -9.63 -6.61 -14.21
N ARG A 315 -9.63 -5.66 -15.14
CA ARG A 315 -10.40 -5.72 -16.38
C ARG A 315 -9.97 -6.88 -17.29
N GLU A 316 -8.66 -7.18 -17.37
CA GLU A 316 -8.12 -8.34 -18.11
C GLU A 316 -8.72 -9.68 -17.63
N ARG A 317 -9.18 -9.74 -16.37
CA ARG A 317 -9.71 -10.97 -15.73
C ARG A 317 -11.22 -11.08 -15.71
N MET A 318 -11.91 -10.09 -16.26
CA MET A 318 -13.36 -10.01 -16.19
C MET A 318 -13.99 -10.09 -17.58
N ASP A 319 -15.11 -10.79 -17.66
CA ASP A 319 -15.99 -10.68 -18.81
C ASP A 319 -16.43 -9.22 -18.98
N GLU A 320 -16.39 -8.71 -20.22
CA GLU A 320 -16.72 -7.31 -20.54
C GLU A 320 -18.11 -6.93 -20.00
N LYS A 321 -19.08 -7.84 -20.11
CA LYS A 321 -20.43 -7.65 -19.57
C LYS A 321 -20.44 -7.48 -18.05
N ASP A 322 -19.65 -8.25 -17.31
CA ASP A 322 -19.61 -8.17 -15.85
C ASP A 322 -18.86 -6.91 -15.38
N PHE A 323 -17.83 -6.50 -16.13
CA PHE A 323 -17.16 -5.22 -15.94
C PHE A 323 -18.13 -4.03 -16.18
N ASP A 324 -18.85 -4.02 -17.30
CA ASP A 324 -19.80 -2.96 -17.65
C ASP A 324 -20.99 -2.86 -16.67
N ASN A 325 -21.45 -4.02 -16.17
CA ASN A 325 -22.46 -4.08 -15.10
C ASN A 325 -21.92 -3.67 -13.72
N GLY A 326 -20.62 -3.37 -13.63
CA GLY A 326 -19.99 -2.94 -12.40
C GLY A 326 -19.91 -4.03 -11.34
N LYS A 327 -19.74 -5.31 -11.70
CA LYS A 327 -19.53 -6.41 -10.73
C LYS A 327 -18.12 -6.42 -10.12
N TYR A 328 -17.58 -5.23 -9.88
CA TYR A 328 -16.28 -5.04 -9.27
C TYR A 328 -16.22 -3.80 -8.40
N ALA A 329 -15.17 -3.73 -7.57
CA ALA A 329 -14.74 -2.51 -6.93
C ALA A 329 -13.23 -2.38 -6.88
N VAL A 330 -12.76 -1.14 -7.02
CA VAL A 330 -11.39 -0.71 -6.74
C VAL A 330 -11.40 0.08 -5.44
N ILE A 331 -10.61 -0.35 -4.46
CA ILE A 331 -10.45 0.30 -3.17
C ILE A 331 -9.06 0.93 -3.14
N MET A 332 -8.97 2.25 -3.21
CA MET A 332 -7.74 3.01 -2.96
C MET A 332 -7.56 3.23 -1.46
N VAL A 333 -6.41 2.87 -0.93
CA VAL A 333 -5.97 3.27 0.42
C VAL A 333 -4.85 4.28 0.27
N ASP A 334 -5.14 5.53 0.63
CA ASP A 334 -4.19 6.62 0.50
C ASP A 334 -4.02 7.36 1.83
N PRO A 335 -2.85 7.25 2.48
CA PRO A 335 -2.55 8.03 3.69
C PRO A 335 -2.34 9.53 3.42
N PHE A 336 -1.99 9.93 2.19
CA PHE A 336 -1.69 11.32 1.81
C PHE A 336 -2.39 11.74 0.50
N PRO A 337 -3.73 11.66 0.45
CA PRO A 337 -4.48 12.02 -0.76
C PRO A 337 -4.24 13.47 -1.12
N ASN A 338 -3.99 13.71 -2.40
CA ASN A 338 -3.72 15.07 -2.89
C ASN A 338 -4.99 15.93 -2.79
N LYS A 339 -4.93 16.95 -1.93
CA LYS A 339 -5.99 17.95 -1.72
C LYS A 339 -5.50 19.37 -2.05
N ASP A 340 -4.41 19.50 -2.81
CA ASP A 340 -3.83 20.79 -3.18
C ASP A 340 -4.84 21.58 -4.03
N THR A 341 -5.49 22.54 -3.38
CA THR A 341 -6.43 23.49 -3.97
C THR A 341 -5.88 24.92 -3.89
N ASP A 342 -4.62 25.07 -3.46
CA ASP A 342 -4.03 26.37 -3.21
C ASP A 342 -3.58 27.02 -4.52
N THR A 343 -4.47 27.81 -5.10
CA THR A 343 -4.20 28.62 -6.30
C THR A 343 -3.32 29.83 -6.02
N SER A 344 -2.91 30.08 -4.76
CA SER A 344 -2.18 31.28 -4.35
C SER A 344 -0.66 31.10 -4.27
N LEU A 345 -0.16 29.87 -4.46
CA LEU A 345 1.27 29.55 -4.46
C LEU A 345 2.01 30.33 -5.57
N LYS A 346 2.80 31.32 -5.17
CA LYS A 346 3.75 32.01 -6.06
C LYS A 346 5.02 31.16 -6.18
N SER A 347 5.43 30.80 -7.40
CA SER A 347 6.72 30.16 -7.62
C SER A 347 7.85 31.11 -7.23
N GLY A 348 8.79 30.63 -6.43
CA GLY A 348 10.03 31.38 -6.16
C GLY A 348 10.85 31.52 -7.46
N ASN A 349 11.50 32.67 -7.64
CA ASN A 349 12.28 32.95 -8.85
C ASN A 349 13.77 32.54 -8.71
N GLY A 350 14.18 32.02 -7.56
CA GLY A 350 15.56 31.56 -7.33
C GLY A 350 15.82 30.22 -8.01
N ILE A 351 17.06 29.97 -8.46
CA ILE A 351 17.43 28.73 -9.18
C ILE A 351 17.10 27.44 -8.41
N LEU A 352 17.22 27.46 -7.07
CA LEU A 352 16.85 26.34 -6.21
C LEU A 352 15.33 26.16 -6.11
N ASP A 353 14.57 27.26 -6.16
CA ASP A 353 13.11 27.21 -6.15
C ASP A 353 12.56 26.76 -7.50
N VAL A 354 13.20 27.19 -8.60
CA VAL A 354 12.92 26.70 -9.96
C VAL A 354 13.22 25.21 -10.07
N ALA A 355 14.36 24.73 -9.57
CA ALA A 355 14.68 23.30 -9.60
C ALA A 355 13.70 22.44 -8.79
N LYS A 356 13.31 22.90 -7.58
CA LYS A 356 12.25 22.26 -6.79
C LYS A 356 10.90 22.29 -7.49
N GLY A 357 10.56 23.43 -8.09
CA GLY A 357 9.35 23.62 -8.88
C GLY A 357 9.30 22.67 -10.07
N MET A 358 10.39 22.54 -10.84
CA MET A 358 10.52 21.59 -11.94
C MET A 358 10.32 20.14 -11.46
N PHE A 359 10.94 19.75 -10.35
CA PHE A 359 10.77 18.40 -9.81
C PHE A 359 9.32 18.13 -9.36
N LYS A 360 8.68 19.09 -8.66
CA LYS A 360 7.25 19.01 -8.30
C LYS A 360 6.37 18.93 -9.54
N SER A 361 6.61 19.78 -10.53
CA SER A 361 5.84 19.83 -11.78
C SER A 361 5.99 18.54 -12.60
N LEU A 362 7.20 17.99 -12.72
CA LEU A 362 7.45 16.71 -13.40
C LEU A 362 6.69 15.58 -12.71
N ARG A 363 6.78 15.48 -11.37
CA ARG A 363 6.05 14.48 -10.59
C ARG A 363 4.53 14.60 -10.79
N ASN A 364 4.00 15.83 -10.72
CA ASN A 364 2.57 16.08 -10.89
C ASN A 364 2.10 15.77 -12.32
N GLN A 365 2.89 16.11 -13.34
CA GLN A 365 2.56 15.83 -14.74
C GLN A 365 2.54 14.32 -15.02
N VAL A 366 3.50 13.58 -14.45
CA VAL A 366 3.55 12.12 -14.57
C VAL A 366 2.34 11.48 -13.88
N MET A 367 1.89 11.99 -12.73
CA MET A 367 0.64 11.55 -12.09
C MET A 367 -0.60 11.80 -12.96
N PHE A 368 -0.68 12.96 -13.62
CA PHE A 368 -1.82 13.27 -14.50
C PHE A 368 -1.89 12.36 -15.73
N ASN A 369 -0.74 11.96 -16.27
CA ASN A 369 -0.63 11.13 -17.47
C ASN A 369 -0.75 9.62 -17.18
N GLN A 370 -1.24 9.21 -16.02
CA GLN A 370 -1.39 7.79 -15.70
C GLN A 370 -2.55 7.14 -16.44
N ASP A 371 -2.30 5.91 -16.92
CA ASP A 371 -3.32 5.03 -17.48
C ASP A 371 -4.53 4.91 -16.55
N GLY A 372 -5.74 4.91 -17.10
CA GLY A 372 -6.97 4.74 -16.31
C GLY A 372 -7.58 6.03 -15.75
N ILE A 373 -7.01 7.22 -15.98
CA ILE A 373 -7.64 8.49 -15.55
C ILE A 373 -9.00 8.73 -16.21
N LEU A 374 -9.17 8.32 -17.47
CA LEU A 374 -10.46 8.41 -18.17
C LEU A 374 -11.48 7.43 -17.59
N ASP A 375 -11.04 6.21 -17.28
CA ASP A 375 -11.88 5.23 -16.58
C ASP A 375 -12.24 5.74 -15.17
N ALA A 376 -11.36 6.48 -14.48
CA ALA A 376 -11.57 7.09 -13.17
C ALA A 376 -12.79 8.04 -13.13
N LEU A 377 -13.06 8.76 -14.23
CA LEU A 377 -14.13 9.77 -14.31
C LEU A 377 -15.55 9.19 -14.28
N ASN A 378 -15.76 7.91 -14.60
CA ASN A 378 -17.08 7.30 -14.54
C ASN A 378 -17.43 6.86 -13.10
N LEU A 379 -18.22 7.67 -12.39
CA LEU A 379 -18.64 7.43 -11.00
C LEU A 379 -20.04 6.78 -10.87
N LYS A 380 -20.75 6.54 -11.99
CA LYS A 380 -22.18 6.18 -11.98
C LYS A 380 -22.49 4.88 -11.23
N ASN A 381 -21.51 3.97 -11.10
CA ASN A 381 -21.76 2.61 -10.60
C ASN A 381 -21.16 2.31 -9.22
N ARG A 382 -20.66 3.30 -8.45
CA ARG A 382 -19.97 3.05 -7.15
C ARG A 382 -18.98 1.87 -7.24
N THR A 383 -18.06 1.93 -8.20
CA THR A 383 -17.01 0.91 -8.41
C THR A 383 -15.64 1.38 -7.92
N LYS A 384 -15.52 2.63 -7.47
CA LYS A 384 -14.26 3.21 -7.01
C LYS A 384 -14.45 3.83 -5.65
N PHE A 385 -13.56 3.48 -4.74
CA PHE A 385 -13.65 3.84 -3.34
C PHE A 385 -12.30 4.34 -2.84
N LEU A 386 -12.33 5.27 -1.89
CA LEU A 386 -11.15 5.79 -1.23
C LEU A 386 -11.29 5.60 0.28
N ILE A 387 -10.27 5.01 0.90
CA ILE A 387 -10.06 4.98 2.34
C ILE A 387 -8.93 5.94 2.65
N GLU A 388 -9.29 7.12 3.15
CA GLU A 388 -8.34 8.15 3.58
C GLU A 388 -8.39 8.37 5.10
N PRO A 389 -7.29 8.86 5.72
CA PRO A 389 -7.29 9.15 7.14
C PRO A 389 -8.34 10.18 7.51
N VAL A 390 -9.27 9.80 8.39
CA VAL A 390 -10.30 10.70 8.94
C VAL A 390 -10.32 10.59 10.45
N ARG A 391 -9.99 11.70 11.12
CA ARG A 391 -10.07 11.84 12.57
C ARG A 391 -10.95 13.03 12.92
N LYS A 392 -11.93 12.82 13.80
CA LYS A 392 -12.76 13.89 14.36
C LYS A 392 -12.30 14.21 15.78
N VAL A 393 -12.36 15.49 16.14
CA VAL A 393 -12.11 16.00 17.49
C VAL A 393 -13.32 16.79 17.94
N GLU A 394 -13.71 16.59 19.19
CA GLU A 394 -14.74 17.39 19.81
C GLU A 394 -14.17 18.75 20.22
N GLN A 395 -14.80 19.83 19.75
CA GLN A 395 -14.47 21.20 20.10
C GLN A 395 -15.77 21.93 20.44
N ASN A 396 -15.90 22.38 21.69
CA ASN A 396 -17.09 23.07 22.19
C ASN A 396 -18.40 22.27 21.97
N GLY A 397 -18.39 20.96 22.22
CA GLY A 397 -19.55 20.09 22.00
C GLY A 397 -19.84 19.74 20.53
N VAL A 398 -18.99 20.15 19.59
CA VAL A 398 -19.15 19.89 18.15
C VAL A 398 -17.99 19.07 17.63
N TRP A 399 -18.29 17.96 16.97
CA TRP A 399 -17.29 17.12 16.29
C TRP A 399 -16.83 17.78 14.99
N LYS A 400 -15.56 18.14 14.90
CA LYS A 400 -14.93 18.71 13.70
C LYS A 400 -13.81 17.81 13.19
N LEU A 401 -13.52 17.88 11.90
CA LEU A 401 -12.35 17.21 11.33
C LEU A 401 -11.08 17.78 11.96
N ALA A 402 -10.20 16.90 12.39
CA ALA A 402 -8.90 17.28 12.90
C ALA A 402 -8.02 17.82 11.77
N LYS A 403 -7.30 18.92 12.02
CA LYS A 403 -6.33 19.47 11.06
C LYS A 403 -5.20 18.47 10.77
N ASN A 404 -4.63 17.90 11.84
CA ASN A 404 -3.57 16.91 11.76
C ASN A 404 -4.16 15.55 12.09
N VAL A 405 -4.21 14.67 11.09
CA VAL A 405 -4.90 13.39 11.19
C VAL A 405 -3.91 12.27 11.51
N LEU A 406 -2.83 12.15 10.74
CA LEU A 406 -1.76 11.19 10.93
C LEU A 406 -0.63 11.74 11.80
N ALA A 407 -0.12 10.91 12.70
CA ALA A 407 0.98 11.21 13.60
C ALA A 407 2.36 10.99 12.94
N SER A 408 2.44 10.13 11.92
CA SER A 408 3.66 9.87 11.16
C SER A 408 3.88 10.85 9.99
N ALA A 409 2.90 11.70 9.68
CA ALA A 409 2.93 12.67 8.58
C ALA A 409 4.09 13.68 8.58
N PRO A 410 4.52 14.26 9.71
CA PRO A 410 5.58 15.26 9.70
C PRO A 410 6.89 14.73 9.12
N ILE A 411 7.75 15.64 8.66
CA ILE A 411 9.03 15.28 8.02
C ILE A 411 8.77 14.42 6.77
N SER A 412 7.78 14.81 5.96
CA SER A 412 7.41 14.10 4.73
C SER A 412 7.11 12.61 4.94
N GLY A 413 6.43 12.25 6.03
CA GLY A 413 6.08 10.87 6.34
C GLY A 413 7.18 10.06 7.03
N PHE A 414 8.29 10.67 7.47
CA PHE A 414 9.37 9.98 8.21
C PHE A 414 9.16 10.02 9.73
N ALA A 415 8.21 10.78 10.26
CA ALA A 415 8.04 10.92 11.70
C ALA A 415 7.71 9.58 12.41
N GLY A 416 7.11 8.61 11.71
CA GLY A 416 6.87 7.27 12.28
C GLY A 416 8.14 6.56 12.73
N PHE A 417 9.32 6.84 12.17
CA PHE A 417 10.58 6.26 12.69
C PHE A 417 10.95 6.79 14.08
N LEU A 418 10.40 7.93 14.51
CA LEU A 418 10.77 8.58 15.78
C LEU A 418 10.21 7.86 17.02
N SER A 419 9.09 7.15 16.90
CA SER A 419 8.45 6.47 18.04
C SER A 419 7.39 5.47 17.60
N ALA A 420 7.33 4.31 18.28
CA ALA A 420 6.27 3.32 18.12
C ALA A 420 4.87 3.89 18.40
N ASP A 421 4.74 4.89 19.29
CA ASP A 421 3.44 5.48 19.63
C ASP A 421 2.79 6.20 18.43
N LEU A 422 3.60 6.82 17.57
CA LEU A 422 3.13 7.48 16.35
C LEU A 422 2.57 6.45 15.37
N ARG A 423 3.28 5.32 15.21
CA ARG A 423 2.91 4.23 14.31
C ARG A 423 1.69 3.47 14.83
N LYS A 424 1.62 3.22 16.15
CA LYS A 424 0.48 2.58 16.81
C LYS A 424 -0.80 3.41 16.67
N HIS A 425 -0.69 4.74 16.83
CA HIS A 425 -1.81 5.64 16.58
C HIS A 425 -2.31 5.52 15.14
N ASP A 426 -1.42 5.63 14.15
CA ASP A 426 -1.80 5.61 12.74
C ASP A 426 -2.36 4.25 12.31
N TYR A 427 -1.82 3.15 12.84
CA TYR A 427 -2.34 1.80 12.62
C TYR A 427 -3.77 1.64 13.17
N GLN A 428 -4.02 2.08 14.40
CA GLN A 428 -5.36 2.07 14.98
C GLN A 428 -6.34 2.95 14.18
N LEU A 429 -5.87 4.11 13.73
CA LEU A 429 -6.66 5.00 12.88
C LEU A 429 -7.02 4.33 11.55
N GLY A 430 -6.09 3.57 10.95
CA GLY A 430 -6.35 2.76 9.76
C GLY A 430 -7.46 1.74 9.97
N ARG A 431 -7.37 0.95 11.06
CA ARG A 431 -8.44 0.00 11.43
C ARG A 431 -9.78 0.70 11.65
N TYR A 432 -9.79 1.81 12.38
CA TYR A 432 -10.99 2.64 12.61
C TYR A 432 -11.61 3.17 11.32
N ASN A 433 -10.80 3.68 10.38
CA ASN A 433 -11.30 4.20 9.12
C ASN A 433 -11.80 3.09 8.19
N CYS A 434 -11.17 1.91 8.19
CA CYS A 434 -11.67 0.74 7.47
C CYS A 434 -13.02 0.25 8.02
N GLN A 435 -13.18 0.18 9.35
CA GLN A 435 -14.45 -0.16 9.98
C GLN A 435 -15.59 0.77 9.54
N ALA A 436 -15.36 2.09 9.60
CA ALA A 436 -16.34 3.06 9.14
C ALA A 436 -16.61 2.93 7.62
N PHE A 437 -15.56 2.68 6.83
CA PHE A 437 -15.67 2.47 5.39
C PHE A 437 -16.58 1.29 5.04
N LEU A 438 -16.38 0.12 5.66
CA LEU A 438 -17.17 -1.08 5.40
C LEU A 438 -18.64 -0.91 5.82
N ARG A 439 -18.90 -0.18 6.90
CA ARG A 439 -20.26 0.02 7.43
C ARG A 439 -21.09 1.07 6.68
N TYR A 440 -20.44 2.09 6.09
CA TYR A 440 -21.15 3.29 5.61
C TYR A 440 -20.75 3.76 4.21
N HIS A 441 -19.78 3.13 3.55
CA HIS A 441 -19.29 3.59 2.25
C HIS A 441 -19.20 2.47 1.22
N PHE A 442 -18.73 1.27 1.60
CA PHE A 442 -18.47 0.16 0.68
C PHE A 442 -19.71 -0.69 0.39
N CYS A 443 -20.55 -0.22 -0.53
CA CYS A 443 -21.88 -0.76 -0.74
C CYS A 443 -22.39 -0.62 -2.17
N VAL A 444 -23.49 -1.33 -2.43
CA VAL A 444 -24.33 -1.20 -3.63
C VAL A 444 -25.69 -0.60 -3.24
N GLU A 445 -26.36 0.05 -4.20
CA GLU A 445 -27.75 0.49 -4.03
C GLU A 445 -28.70 -0.70 -3.91
N LYS A 446 -29.80 -0.53 -3.16
CA LYS A 446 -30.81 -1.58 -2.92
C LYS A 446 -31.30 -2.26 -4.21
N ASN A 447 -31.55 -1.47 -5.26
CA ASN A 447 -32.04 -1.96 -6.55
C ASN A 447 -30.94 -2.64 -7.40
N ALA A 448 -29.67 -2.51 -7.03
CA ALA A 448 -28.52 -3.07 -7.75
C ALA A 448 -27.94 -4.32 -7.05
N ILE A 449 -28.51 -4.77 -5.94
CA ILE A 449 -28.03 -5.92 -5.16
C ILE A 449 -27.93 -7.17 -6.05
N ALA A 450 -29.05 -7.60 -6.65
CA ALA A 450 -29.10 -8.83 -7.44
C ALA A 450 -28.22 -8.77 -8.69
N SER A 451 -28.25 -7.64 -9.42
CA SER A 451 -27.49 -7.50 -10.66
C SER A 451 -25.97 -7.41 -10.42
N ARG A 452 -25.54 -6.81 -9.31
CA ARG A 452 -24.11 -6.63 -9.00
C ARG A 452 -23.51 -7.75 -8.17
N LEU A 453 -24.22 -8.22 -7.15
CA LEU A 453 -23.72 -9.23 -6.20
C LEU A 453 -24.12 -10.67 -6.61
N GLY A 454 -24.92 -10.83 -7.66
CA GLY A 454 -25.34 -12.14 -8.18
C GLY A 454 -26.38 -12.86 -7.33
N VAL A 455 -26.80 -12.28 -6.19
CA VAL A 455 -27.80 -12.85 -5.28
C VAL A 455 -28.74 -11.76 -4.78
N GLU A 456 -29.97 -12.15 -4.44
CA GLU A 456 -30.87 -11.32 -3.67
C GLU A 456 -30.44 -11.30 -2.19
N ALA A 457 -30.56 -10.13 -1.54
CA ALA A 457 -30.36 -10.05 -0.10
C ALA A 457 -31.59 -10.62 0.62
N ALA A 458 -31.39 -11.60 1.50
CA ALA A 458 -32.44 -12.07 2.41
C ALA A 458 -32.98 -10.88 3.25
N PRO A 459 -34.28 -10.82 3.56
CA PRO A 459 -34.85 -9.72 4.33
C PRO A 459 -34.14 -9.47 5.66
N GLU A 460 -33.73 -10.54 6.36
CA GLU A 460 -32.98 -10.50 7.61
C GLU A 460 -31.58 -9.91 7.41
N ALA A 461 -30.88 -10.33 6.36
CA ALA A 461 -29.56 -9.80 6.02
C ALA A 461 -29.64 -8.32 5.63
N PHE A 462 -30.62 -7.95 4.80
CA PHE A 462 -30.87 -6.56 4.42
C PHE A 462 -31.20 -5.71 5.65
N LYS A 463 -32.07 -6.19 6.55
CA LYS A 463 -32.38 -5.47 7.81
C LYS A 463 -31.12 -5.28 8.67
N ARG A 464 -30.32 -6.33 8.83
CA ARG A 464 -29.10 -6.32 9.66
C ARG A 464 -28.07 -5.31 9.17
N PHE A 465 -27.83 -5.25 7.85
CA PHE A 465 -26.67 -4.54 7.31
C PHE A 465 -26.98 -3.24 6.55
N ARG A 466 -28.24 -2.97 6.19
CA ARG A 466 -28.59 -1.76 5.43
C ARG A 466 -28.21 -0.47 6.15
N PHE A 467 -27.94 0.56 5.36
CA PHE A 467 -27.86 1.94 5.83
C PHE A 467 -28.39 2.88 4.74
N SER A 468 -28.55 4.16 5.09
CA SER A 468 -29.04 5.22 4.22
C SER A 468 -27.96 6.28 3.96
N ASP A 469 -28.06 6.99 2.84
CA ASP A 469 -27.18 8.12 2.49
C ASP A 469 -27.21 9.23 3.55
N VAL A 470 -28.40 9.55 4.05
CA VAL A 470 -28.58 10.36 5.26
C VAL A 470 -28.61 9.41 6.46
N PRO A 471 -27.69 9.50 7.44
CA PRO A 471 -27.65 8.55 8.54
C PRO A 471 -28.98 8.43 9.28
N LYS A 472 -29.49 7.19 9.39
CA LYS A 472 -30.74 6.83 10.09
C LYS A 472 -32.04 7.38 9.47
N ASP A 473 -32.01 7.80 8.21
CA ASP A 473 -33.19 8.23 7.47
C ASP A 473 -33.84 7.07 6.72
N GLU A 474 -35.05 6.66 7.13
CA GLU A 474 -35.77 5.57 6.48
C GLU A 474 -36.29 5.93 5.08
N SER A 475 -36.41 7.22 4.78
CA SER A 475 -36.83 7.74 3.48
C SER A 475 -35.68 7.96 2.51
N GLY A 476 -34.44 7.91 3.01
CA GLY A 476 -33.22 8.06 2.23
C GLY A 476 -32.96 6.88 1.28
N ASN A 477 -31.99 7.05 0.39
CA ASN A 477 -31.58 5.96 -0.50
C ASN A 477 -30.93 4.85 0.33
N MET A 478 -31.41 3.62 0.13
CA MET A 478 -30.95 2.47 0.90
C MET A 478 -29.81 1.75 0.20
N PHE A 479 -28.81 1.35 0.99
CA PHE A 479 -27.61 0.66 0.54
C PHE A 479 -27.40 -0.64 1.28
N PHE A 480 -26.70 -1.56 0.63
CA PHE A 480 -26.32 -2.87 1.18
C PHE A 480 -24.82 -3.09 0.99
N PRO A 481 -24.07 -3.50 2.03
CA PRO A 481 -22.61 -3.56 1.95
C PRO A 481 -22.14 -4.67 1.01
N ILE A 482 -21.04 -4.39 0.30
CA ILE A 482 -20.35 -5.39 -0.53
C ILE A 482 -19.60 -6.39 0.38
N ILE A 483 -18.97 -5.90 1.45
CA ILE A 483 -18.39 -6.72 2.53
C ILE A 483 -19.10 -6.34 3.83
N PRO A 484 -19.99 -7.20 4.37
CA PRO A 484 -20.67 -6.95 5.63
C PRO A 484 -19.72 -7.10 6.84
N ASP A 485 -19.78 -6.15 7.78
CA ASP A 485 -19.04 -6.24 9.04
C ASP A 485 -19.80 -7.10 10.06
N MET A 486 -19.30 -8.30 10.33
CA MET A 486 -19.95 -9.28 11.21
C MET A 486 -20.17 -8.80 12.65
N CYS A 487 -19.44 -7.77 13.10
CA CYS A 487 -19.63 -7.20 14.44
C CYS A 487 -20.92 -6.37 14.56
N VAL A 488 -21.68 -6.19 13.48
CA VAL A 488 -22.93 -5.43 13.45
C VAL A 488 -24.13 -6.36 13.64
N LEU A 489 -25.03 -6.03 14.57
CA LEU A 489 -26.32 -6.70 14.77
C LEU A 489 -27.46 -5.98 14.04
N GLU A 490 -27.43 -4.64 14.01
CA GLU A 490 -28.33 -3.83 13.20
C GLU A 490 -27.66 -2.48 12.88
N ASN A 491 -27.21 -2.30 11.63
CA ASN A 491 -26.41 -1.15 11.22
C ASN A 491 -27.18 0.17 11.33
N PHE A 492 -28.46 0.15 10.93
CA PHE A 492 -29.33 1.32 10.89
C PHE A 492 -29.53 1.97 12.26
N SER A 493 -29.61 1.16 13.33
CA SER A 493 -29.72 1.63 14.71
C SER A 493 -28.39 1.61 15.48
N GLU A 494 -27.27 1.32 14.81
CA GLU A 494 -25.93 1.16 15.40
C GLU A 494 -25.88 0.12 16.54
N GLN A 495 -26.65 -0.97 16.43
CA GLN A 495 -26.56 -2.10 17.35
C GLN A 495 -25.39 -2.99 16.96
N LEU A 496 -24.52 -3.27 17.93
CA LEU A 496 -23.23 -3.94 17.73
C LEU A 496 -23.12 -5.16 18.65
N ASP A 497 -22.45 -6.20 18.16
CA ASP A 497 -22.20 -7.42 18.90
C ASP A 497 -20.99 -7.26 19.83
N VAL A 498 -21.19 -6.54 20.92
CA VAL A 498 -20.16 -6.32 21.96
C VAL A 498 -19.91 -7.59 22.76
N ALA A 499 -20.87 -8.51 22.82
CA ALA A 499 -20.73 -9.74 23.59
C ALA A 499 -19.67 -10.67 22.98
N ASN A 500 -19.63 -10.78 21.65
CA ASN A 500 -18.68 -11.67 20.96
C ASN A 500 -17.41 -10.97 20.47
N HIS A 501 -17.47 -9.65 20.21
CA HIS A 501 -16.35 -8.90 19.62
C HIS A 501 -15.86 -7.71 20.46
N GLY A 502 -16.46 -7.47 21.64
CA GLY A 502 -15.98 -6.49 22.62
C GLY A 502 -15.72 -5.09 22.05
N SER A 503 -14.49 -4.61 22.23
CA SER A 503 -13.98 -3.33 21.78
C SER A 503 -13.73 -3.25 20.27
N ASP A 504 -13.61 -4.39 19.58
CA ASP A 504 -13.51 -4.41 18.11
C ASP A 504 -14.86 -4.07 17.47
N SER A 505 -15.99 -4.34 18.12
CA SER A 505 -17.32 -3.96 17.59
C SER A 505 -17.44 -2.45 17.37
N LYS A 506 -16.75 -1.64 18.18
CA LYS A 506 -16.63 -0.18 18.00
C LYS A 506 -15.23 0.27 18.36
N ILE A 507 -14.36 0.30 17.35
CA ILE A 507 -12.96 0.69 17.52
C ILE A 507 -12.90 2.10 18.10
N LYS A 508 -12.15 2.25 19.19
CA LYS A 508 -11.84 3.55 19.78
C LYS A 508 -10.51 4.05 19.23
N LEU A 509 -10.50 5.33 18.87
CA LEU A 509 -9.28 6.02 18.50
C LEU A 509 -8.37 6.19 19.73
N LEU A 510 -7.07 5.99 19.52
CA LEU A 510 -6.08 6.33 20.53
C LEU A 510 -5.97 7.86 20.67
N PRO A 511 -5.60 8.37 21.85
CA PRO A 511 -5.23 9.77 22.00
C PRO A 511 -4.17 10.16 20.97
N PHE A 512 -4.28 11.38 20.42
CA PHE A 512 -3.27 11.88 19.49
C PHE A 512 -1.92 11.96 20.22
N PRO A 513 -0.87 11.30 19.72
CA PRO A 513 0.38 11.14 20.45
C PRO A 513 1.17 12.46 20.54
N SER A 514 2.12 12.51 21.47
CA SER A 514 3.03 13.66 21.60
C SER A 514 4.47 13.21 21.83
N VAL A 515 5.40 14.01 21.31
CA VAL A 515 6.84 13.84 21.34
C VAL A 515 7.44 14.90 22.27
N ARG A 516 8.15 14.43 23.29
CA ARG A 516 8.96 15.28 24.17
C ARG A 516 10.29 15.60 23.52
N PHE A 517 10.43 16.82 23.00
CA PHE A 517 11.62 17.22 22.23
C PHE A 517 12.90 17.21 23.05
N ASP A 518 12.83 17.47 24.36
CA ASP A 518 13.95 17.35 25.29
C ASP A 518 14.49 15.91 25.37
N ARG A 519 13.59 14.92 25.40
CA ARG A 519 13.96 13.49 25.37
C ARG A 519 14.53 13.10 24.01
N PHE A 520 13.92 13.59 22.92
CA PHE A 520 14.44 13.40 21.56
C PHE A 520 15.88 13.92 21.44
N GLU A 521 16.14 15.16 21.87
CA GLU A 521 17.50 15.72 21.85
C GLU A 521 18.47 14.91 22.71
N LYS A 522 18.06 14.52 23.93
CA LYS A 522 18.91 13.74 24.82
C LYS A 522 19.32 12.40 24.18
N ARG A 523 18.39 11.75 23.48
CA ARG A 523 18.58 10.43 22.89
C ARG A 523 19.35 10.46 21.56
N TYR A 524 18.87 11.23 20.59
CA TYR A 524 19.34 11.08 19.19
C TYR A 524 20.39 12.09 18.75
N LYS A 525 20.61 13.19 19.48
CA LYS A 525 21.54 14.28 19.07
C LYS A 525 22.94 13.80 18.72
N LYS A 526 23.49 12.89 19.53
CA LYS A 526 24.83 12.32 19.30
C LYS A 526 24.85 11.45 18.04
N GLY A 527 23.84 10.60 17.86
CA GLY A 527 23.67 9.76 16.67
C GLY A 527 23.55 10.57 15.40
N ILE A 528 22.63 11.54 15.37
CA ILE A 528 22.41 12.44 14.22
C ILE A 528 23.68 13.20 13.86
N LYS A 529 24.38 13.80 14.83
CA LYS A 529 25.65 14.51 14.56
C LYS A 529 26.70 13.60 13.94
N LYS A 530 26.85 12.38 14.46
CA LYS A 530 27.83 11.41 13.93
C LYS A 530 27.45 10.98 12.52
N ARG A 531 26.17 10.69 12.27
CA ARG A 531 25.64 10.31 10.96
C ARG A 531 25.85 11.40 9.93
N LEU A 532 25.40 12.62 10.21
CA LEU A 532 25.62 13.77 9.33
C LEU A 532 27.09 13.98 9.02
N GLN A 533 27.96 13.89 10.03
CA GLN A 533 29.41 14.01 9.83
C GLN A 533 29.93 12.94 8.86
N LYS A 534 29.60 11.67 9.09
CA LYS A 534 30.06 10.54 8.25
C LYS A 534 29.53 10.62 6.83
N VAL A 535 28.25 10.94 6.64
CA VAL A 535 27.63 11.16 5.33
C VAL A 535 28.34 12.29 4.58
N SER A 536 28.51 13.45 5.19
CA SER A 536 29.17 14.57 4.49
C SER A 536 30.65 14.30 4.18
N ASN A 537 31.37 13.60 5.04
CA ASN A 537 32.78 13.25 4.79
C ASN A 537 32.91 12.20 3.67
N GLY A 538 31.95 11.29 3.53
CA GLY A 538 31.96 10.32 2.44
C GLY A 538 31.51 10.90 1.09
N LEU A 539 30.81 12.04 1.10
CA LEU A 539 30.45 12.77 -0.13
C LEU A 539 31.56 13.74 -0.59
N ILE A 540 32.37 14.24 0.34
CA ILE A 540 33.46 15.18 0.07
C ILE A 540 34.75 14.59 0.62
N ASP A 541 35.48 13.89 -0.25
CA ASP A 541 36.77 13.27 0.10
C ASP A 541 37.88 14.32 0.20
N ASN A 542 37.91 15.02 1.34
CA ASN A 542 38.89 16.05 1.63
C ASN A 542 39.22 16.13 3.13
N THR A 543 40.50 16.04 3.47
CA THR A 543 40.99 16.03 4.86
C THR A 543 40.70 17.34 5.60
N LEU A 544 40.85 18.49 4.95
CA LEU A 544 40.55 19.81 5.54
C LEU A 544 39.04 19.96 5.76
N PHE A 545 38.22 19.50 4.80
CA PHE A 545 36.77 19.45 4.97
C PHE A 545 36.38 18.57 6.16
N SER A 546 36.99 17.39 6.28
CA SER A 546 36.72 16.46 7.39
C SER A 546 37.02 17.08 8.76
N ILE A 547 38.10 17.85 8.88
CA ILE A 547 38.47 18.59 10.10
C ILE A 547 37.45 19.71 10.35
N ALA A 548 37.16 20.54 9.35
CA ALA A 548 36.18 21.63 9.46
C ALA A 548 34.78 21.12 9.82
N ASN A 549 34.41 19.96 9.30
CA ASN A 549 33.14 19.32 9.58
C ASN A 549 33.05 18.80 11.02
N TRP A 550 34.11 18.16 11.50
CA TRP A 550 34.19 17.69 12.89
C TRP A 550 34.15 18.86 13.90
N LEU A 551 34.85 19.96 13.62
CA LEU A 551 34.90 21.12 14.50
C LEU A 551 33.62 21.98 14.45
N PHE A 552 33.10 22.25 13.25
CA PHE A 552 32.08 23.28 13.06
C PHE A 552 30.84 22.84 12.26
N LEU A 553 31.00 22.20 11.09
CA LEU A 553 29.86 21.99 10.17
C LEU A 553 28.82 21.00 10.73
N ARG A 554 29.23 19.89 11.36
CA ARG A 554 28.28 18.92 11.95
C ARG A 554 27.35 19.56 12.98
N GLY A 555 27.85 20.56 13.70
CA GLY A 555 27.06 21.31 14.69
C GLY A 555 26.00 22.17 14.01
N LYS A 556 26.37 22.87 12.94
CA LYS A 556 25.44 23.68 12.13
C LYS A 556 24.41 22.82 11.40
N MET A 557 24.84 21.75 10.73
CA MET A 557 23.95 20.80 10.06
C MET A 557 22.95 20.19 11.05
N TYR A 558 23.42 19.75 12.22
CA TYR A 558 22.53 19.26 13.27
C TYR A 558 21.52 20.32 13.73
N LYS A 559 21.93 21.57 13.94
CA LYS A 559 21.00 22.64 14.31
C LYS A 559 19.92 22.85 13.25
N ALA A 560 20.28 22.82 11.97
CA ALA A 560 19.32 22.95 10.87
C ALA A 560 18.32 21.78 10.87
N VAL A 561 18.81 20.53 10.93
CA VAL A 561 17.96 19.32 10.99
C VAL A 561 17.08 19.32 12.24
N SER A 562 17.64 19.62 13.41
CA SER A 562 16.91 19.67 14.68
C SER A 562 15.82 20.75 14.67
N ASN A 563 16.11 21.94 14.13
CA ASN A 563 15.11 23.01 14.00
C ASN A 563 13.99 22.61 13.04
N MET A 564 14.32 21.97 11.91
CA MET A 564 13.34 21.44 10.96
C MET A 564 12.43 20.41 11.65
N ILE A 565 13.00 19.38 12.31
CA ILE A 565 12.24 18.36 13.04
C ILE A 565 11.34 19.02 14.09
N LYS A 566 11.86 19.96 14.88
CA LYS A 566 11.08 20.66 15.90
C LYS A 566 9.91 21.44 15.30
N LYS A 567 10.16 22.14 14.19
CA LYS A 567 9.15 22.91 13.46
C LYS A 567 8.05 21.99 12.93
N GLU A 568 8.42 20.92 12.22
CA GLU A 568 7.51 19.93 11.65
C GLU A 568 6.65 19.26 12.74
N LEU A 569 7.26 18.84 13.86
CA LEU A 569 6.51 18.27 14.98
C LEU A 569 5.56 19.30 15.63
N LYS A 570 5.95 20.58 15.69
CA LYS A 570 5.10 21.66 16.21
C LYS A 570 3.88 21.88 15.30
N GLU A 571 4.11 21.99 14.00
CA GLU A 571 3.06 22.19 12.99
C GLU A 571 2.13 20.97 12.91
N GLY A 572 2.68 19.77 13.07
CA GLY A 572 1.96 18.50 13.23
C GLY A 572 1.20 18.36 14.55
N GLY A 573 1.32 19.31 15.49
CA GLY A 573 0.64 19.25 16.79
C GLY A 573 1.12 18.12 17.69
N LEU A 574 2.35 17.64 17.48
CA LEU A 574 2.96 16.52 18.18
C LEU A 574 3.90 16.98 19.30
N LEU A 575 4.23 18.27 19.43
CA LEU A 575 5.05 18.71 20.57
C LEU A 575 4.22 18.82 21.85
N LYS A 576 4.76 18.25 22.94
CA LYS A 576 4.24 18.45 24.29
C LYS A 576 4.79 19.73 24.92
#